data_AF-A0A1X0XL56-F1
#
_entry.id   AF-A0A1X0XL56-F1
#
_cell.length_a   1.000
_cell.length_b   1.000
_cell.length_c   1.000
_cell.angle_alpha   90.00
_cell.angle_beta   90.00
_cell.angle_gamma   90.00
#
_symmetry.space_group_name_H-M   'P 1'
#
loop_
_entity.id
_entity.type
_entity.pdbx_description
1 polymer ?
#
loop_
_entity_poly.entity_id
_entity_poly.type
_entity_poly.pdbx_seq_one_letter_code
_entity_poly.pdbx_strand_id
1 'polypeptide(L)'
;MVTGASTAQLAVILIDARKGVLTQTRRHSYLVSLVGIRNVVLAVNKMDLVDYSEQRFRQIVDEYKSFAANLSFNQVTAIPISALEGDNILTRSTRTPWYQGPPLLEHLETVEIADSAARLPFRMRVQWVNRPDLDFRGFCGTIASGTVRPGDEIIVTSSGQSSRVARIVTMDGDLKEARAGQAVTLTLEDEIDISRGDTLAAPDSVPHHADHFEAKLVWLHEQPMETGRSYLLKAGSTTVPVQINELRFKVNVNSLDQEQGGQLQLNEVGVAGLQTSVPISFDSYRENRATGSFILIDRFTFATIGAGMIHQPLQSSGDNWRALQLDNAARARIKGQQARLLLFSGDDRENATKLPGLIDNRLYSLGRHSYLLDAEDYLQRLADRAGLADRPQALRLLAESLRLLFDSGLIVLLAAARLNDGEQQQLLEQLADLQPIRVLRAVEETAQTADDGPTRQIRITTDAPDEQLVATLLRQLEF
;
A
#
# COMPACT_ATOMS: atom_id res chain seq x y z
N MET A 1 -29.57 -12.02 -5.08
CA MET A 1 -28.61 -12.92 -4.39
C MET A 1 -27.52 -12.12 -3.67
N VAL A 2 -26.75 -11.28 -4.36
CA VAL A 2 -25.56 -10.59 -3.81
C VAL A 2 -25.88 -9.73 -2.58
N THR A 3 -27.01 -9.01 -2.58
CA THR A 3 -27.47 -8.20 -1.44
C THR A 3 -27.74 -9.05 -0.19
N GLY A 4 -28.55 -10.11 -0.30
CA GLY A 4 -28.84 -11.01 0.83
C GLY A 4 -27.67 -11.90 1.25
N ALA A 5 -26.76 -12.23 0.33
CA ALA A 5 -25.58 -13.03 0.62
C ALA A 5 -24.47 -12.23 1.34
N SER A 6 -24.51 -10.90 1.29
CA SER A 6 -23.49 -10.04 1.88
C SER A 6 -23.36 -10.16 3.41
N THR A 7 -24.44 -10.50 4.10
CA THR A 7 -24.47 -10.71 5.56
C THR A 7 -24.50 -12.18 5.95
N ALA A 8 -24.66 -13.09 4.99
CA ALA A 8 -24.74 -14.52 5.26
C ALA A 8 -23.37 -15.07 5.70
N GLN A 9 -23.44 -16.06 6.58
CA GLN A 9 -22.28 -16.80 7.10
C GLN A 9 -22.16 -18.20 6.48
N LEU A 10 -23.26 -18.70 5.92
CA LEU A 10 -23.37 -19.99 5.24
C LEU A 10 -24.33 -19.85 4.04
N ALA A 11 -24.07 -20.61 2.97
CA ALA A 11 -24.97 -20.70 1.82
C ALA A 11 -25.42 -22.15 1.58
N VAL A 12 -26.71 -22.35 1.31
CA VAL A 12 -27.26 -23.64 0.85
C VAL A 12 -27.42 -23.59 -0.67
N ILE A 13 -26.63 -24.39 -1.38
CA ILE A 13 -26.68 -24.55 -2.83
C ILE A 13 -27.51 -25.79 -3.15
N LEU A 14 -28.69 -25.56 -3.73
CA LEU A 14 -29.62 -26.63 -4.09
C LEU A 14 -29.32 -27.17 -5.50
N ILE A 15 -29.19 -28.49 -5.62
CA ILE A 15 -29.01 -29.21 -6.89
C ILE A 15 -30.15 -30.20 -7.09
N ASP A 16 -30.71 -30.28 -8.30
CA ASP A 16 -31.64 -31.35 -8.68
C ASP A 16 -30.84 -32.60 -9.08
N ALA A 17 -31.00 -33.71 -8.36
CA ALA A 17 -30.23 -34.94 -8.55
C ALA A 17 -30.37 -35.51 -9.98
N ARG A 18 -31.49 -35.26 -10.66
CA ARG A 18 -31.69 -35.70 -12.05
C ARG A 18 -30.82 -34.92 -13.02
N LYS A 19 -30.56 -33.64 -12.73
CA LYS A 19 -29.86 -32.73 -13.64
C LYS A 19 -28.37 -32.60 -13.32
N GLY A 20 -27.97 -32.73 -12.05
CA GLY A 20 -26.59 -32.51 -11.63
C GLY A 20 -26.19 -31.04 -11.65
N VAL A 21 -24.89 -30.74 -11.81
CA VAL A 21 -24.36 -29.38 -11.71
C VAL A 21 -24.69 -28.59 -13.00
N LEU A 22 -25.44 -27.50 -12.85
CA LEU A 22 -25.82 -26.63 -13.96
C LEU A 22 -25.01 -25.32 -13.97
N THR A 23 -25.11 -24.56 -15.06
CA THR A 23 -24.53 -23.21 -15.17
C THR A 23 -24.99 -22.30 -14.04
N GLN A 24 -26.28 -22.35 -13.67
CA GLN A 24 -26.82 -21.61 -12.53
C GLN A 24 -26.16 -22.01 -11.20
N THR A 25 -25.90 -23.31 -10.99
CA THR A 25 -25.21 -23.81 -9.79
C THR A 25 -23.79 -23.24 -9.70
N ARG A 26 -23.06 -23.25 -10.82
CA ARG A 26 -21.71 -22.68 -10.92
C ARG A 26 -21.72 -21.17 -10.65
N ARG A 27 -22.63 -20.44 -11.31
CA ARG A 27 -22.82 -19.01 -11.13
C ARG A 27 -23.11 -18.62 -9.68
N HIS A 28 -24.07 -19.29 -9.03
CA HIS A 28 -24.43 -18.98 -7.65
C HIS A 28 -23.28 -19.29 -6.68
N SER A 29 -22.58 -20.39 -6.90
CA SER A 29 -21.40 -20.75 -6.11
C SER A 29 -20.28 -19.72 -6.27
N TYR A 30 -20.04 -19.24 -7.50
CA TYR A 30 -19.09 -18.16 -7.73
C TYR A 30 -19.48 -16.89 -6.98
N LEU A 31 -20.74 -16.46 -7.07
CA LEU A 31 -21.23 -15.27 -6.35
C LEU A 31 -21.12 -15.43 -4.83
N VAL A 32 -21.43 -16.60 -4.28
CA VAL A 32 -21.28 -16.94 -2.86
C VAL A 32 -19.82 -16.82 -2.43
N SER A 33 -18.89 -17.37 -3.21
CA SER A 33 -17.46 -17.22 -2.95
C SER A 33 -17.00 -15.77 -3.06
N LEU A 34 -17.53 -15.03 -4.04
CA LEU A 34 -17.18 -13.63 -4.29
C LEU A 34 -17.58 -12.73 -3.11
N VAL A 35 -18.79 -12.92 -2.56
CA VAL A 35 -19.24 -12.18 -1.37
C VAL A 35 -18.63 -12.69 -0.07
N GLY A 36 -17.65 -13.60 -0.12
CA GLY A 36 -16.87 -14.03 1.04
C GLY A 36 -17.56 -15.03 1.97
N ILE A 37 -18.61 -15.72 1.51
CA ILE A 37 -19.18 -16.86 2.26
C ILE A 37 -18.27 -18.06 2.06
N ARG A 38 -17.76 -18.62 3.17
CA ARG A 38 -16.78 -19.72 3.14
C ARG A 38 -17.37 -21.09 3.48
N ASN A 39 -18.54 -21.13 4.12
CA ASN A 39 -19.24 -22.34 4.50
C ASN A 39 -20.38 -22.60 3.52
N VAL A 40 -20.37 -23.75 2.86
CA VAL A 40 -21.37 -24.10 1.85
C VAL A 40 -21.96 -25.47 2.12
N VAL A 41 -23.29 -25.54 2.05
CA VAL A 41 -24.03 -26.79 2.07
C VAL A 41 -24.50 -27.11 0.66
N LEU A 42 -24.08 -28.24 0.12
CA LEU A 42 -24.55 -28.75 -1.16
C LEU A 42 -25.75 -29.68 -0.92
N ALA A 43 -26.95 -29.14 -1.04
CA ALA A 43 -28.19 -29.88 -0.88
C ALA A 43 -28.57 -30.57 -2.20
N VAL A 44 -28.24 -31.86 -2.34
CA VAL A 44 -28.58 -32.65 -3.52
C VAL A 44 -30.01 -33.17 -3.37
N ASN A 45 -30.95 -32.44 -3.94
CA ASN A 45 -32.39 -32.62 -3.78
C ASN A 45 -33.00 -33.54 -4.85
N LYS A 46 -34.20 -34.06 -4.56
CA LYS A 46 -34.96 -35.00 -5.40
C LYS A 46 -34.29 -36.36 -5.55
N MET A 47 -33.65 -36.84 -4.47
CA MET A 47 -33.05 -38.17 -4.44
C MET A 47 -34.08 -39.30 -4.63
N ASP A 48 -35.35 -39.05 -4.32
CA ASP A 48 -36.49 -39.94 -4.60
C ASP A 48 -36.64 -40.25 -6.09
N LEU A 49 -36.35 -39.30 -6.98
CA LEU A 49 -36.50 -39.47 -8.43
C LEU A 49 -35.30 -40.18 -9.08
N VAL A 50 -34.28 -40.54 -8.29
CA VAL A 50 -33.10 -41.30 -8.72
C VAL A 50 -32.88 -42.50 -7.78
N ASP A 51 -33.96 -43.00 -7.19
CA ASP A 51 -34.01 -44.18 -6.33
C ASP A 51 -32.97 -44.17 -5.19
N TYR A 52 -32.68 -42.98 -4.65
CA TYR A 52 -31.69 -42.77 -3.58
C TYR A 52 -30.29 -43.31 -3.93
N SER A 53 -29.93 -43.31 -5.22
CA SER A 53 -28.66 -43.84 -5.74
C SER A 53 -27.43 -43.13 -5.16
N GLU A 54 -26.61 -43.88 -4.42
CA GLU A 54 -25.32 -43.43 -3.91
C GLU A 54 -24.38 -43.00 -5.04
N GLN A 55 -24.34 -43.78 -6.12
CA GLN A 55 -23.46 -43.51 -7.27
C GLN A 55 -23.81 -42.15 -7.88
N ARG A 56 -25.09 -41.85 -8.07
CA ARG A 56 -25.53 -40.57 -8.64
C ARG A 56 -25.18 -39.40 -7.72
N PHE A 57 -25.38 -39.57 -6.41
CA PHE A 57 -24.99 -38.55 -5.43
C PHE A 57 -23.48 -38.28 -5.48
N ARG A 58 -22.64 -39.33 -5.42
CA ARG A 58 -21.18 -39.19 -5.46
C ARG A 58 -20.70 -38.51 -6.74
N GLN A 59 -21.26 -38.86 -7.91
CA GLN A 59 -20.96 -38.18 -9.18
C GLN A 59 -21.20 -36.67 -9.12
N ILE A 60 -22.34 -36.24 -8.59
CA ILE A 60 -22.68 -34.82 -8.47
C ILE A 60 -21.74 -34.12 -7.49
N VAL A 61 -21.43 -34.78 -6.37
CA VAL A 61 -20.51 -34.24 -5.36
C VAL A 61 -19.11 -34.07 -5.93
N ASP A 62 -18.60 -35.05 -6.69
CA ASP A 62 -17.27 -35.01 -7.28
C ASP A 62 -17.18 -33.95 -8.39
N GLU A 63 -18.22 -33.83 -9.23
CA GLU A 63 -18.33 -32.77 -10.23
C GLU A 63 -18.32 -31.38 -9.56
N TYR A 64 -19.11 -31.21 -8.49
CA TYR A 64 -19.18 -29.95 -7.76
C TYR A 64 -17.88 -29.62 -7.05
N LYS A 65 -17.24 -30.60 -6.39
CA LYS A 65 -15.94 -30.41 -5.72
C LYS A 65 -14.86 -30.00 -6.72
N SER A 66 -14.84 -30.60 -7.91
CA SER A 66 -13.89 -30.25 -8.97
C SER A 66 -14.04 -28.80 -9.42
N PHE A 67 -15.29 -28.33 -9.57
CA PHE A 67 -15.57 -26.93 -9.87
C PHE A 67 -15.24 -25.99 -8.69
N ALA A 68 -15.61 -26.38 -7.47
CA ALA A 68 -15.45 -25.58 -6.26
C ALA A 68 -13.99 -25.48 -5.78
N ALA A 69 -13.09 -26.34 -6.26
CA ALA A 69 -11.66 -26.29 -5.95
C ALA A 69 -11.00 -24.94 -6.31
N ASN A 70 -11.55 -24.23 -7.30
CA ASN A 70 -11.10 -22.90 -7.71
C ASN A 70 -11.76 -21.76 -6.92
N LEU A 71 -12.64 -22.06 -5.96
CA LEU A 71 -13.38 -21.10 -5.15
C LEU A 71 -12.81 -21.06 -3.73
N SER A 72 -13.02 -19.94 -3.04
CA SER A 72 -12.49 -19.69 -1.69
C SER A 72 -13.39 -20.27 -0.58
N PHE A 73 -13.82 -21.53 -0.74
CA PHE A 73 -14.61 -22.23 0.28
C PHE A 73 -13.70 -22.97 1.25
N ASN A 74 -14.02 -22.87 2.55
CA ASN A 74 -13.32 -23.62 3.59
C ASN A 74 -13.86 -25.05 3.67
N GLN A 75 -15.19 -25.19 3.62
CA GLN A 75 -15.88 -26.45 3.77
C GLN A 75 -17.11 -26.50 2.88
N VAL A 76 -17.24 -27.61 2.14
CA VAL A 76 -18.43 -27.95 1.37
C VAL A 76 -19.02 -29.24 1.94
N THR A 77 -20.13 -29.13 2.64
CA THR A 77 -20.87 -30.27 3.20
C THR A 77 -21.97 -30.68 2.24
N ALA A 78 -21.87 -31.87 1.64
CA ALA A 78 -22.91 -32.39 0.76
C ALA A 78 -23.93 -33.24 1.53
N ILE A 79 -25.21 -32.99 1.31
CA ILE A 79 -26.32 -33.67 2.00
C ILE A 79 -27.31 -34.15 0.92
N PRO A 80 -27.56 -35.47 0.80
CA PRO A 80 -28.59 -36.01 -0.09
C PRO A 80 -29.95 -35.81 0.54
N ILE A 81 -30.86 -35.07 -0.10
CA ILE A 81 -32.18 -34.76 0.46
C ILE A 81 -33.33 -35.09 -0.50
N SER A 82 -34.52 -35.28 0.05
CA SER A 82 -35.77 -35.11 -0.68
C SER A 82 -36.64 -34.09 0.04
N ALA A 83 -36.82 -32.91 -0.57
CA ALA A 83 -37.67 -31.86 -0.04
C ALA A 83 -39.16 -32.23 0.00
N LEU A 84 -39.59 -33.09 -0.92
CA LEU A 84 -40.97 -33.54 -0.98
C LEU A 84 -41.27 -34.56 0.12
N GLU A 85 -40.35 -35.50 0.31
CA GLU A 85 -40.55 -36.66 1.18
C GLU A 85 -39.97 -36.48 2.59
N GLY A 86 -39.14 -35.44 2.81
CA GLY A 86 -38.56 -35.09 4.11
C GLY A 86 -37.21 -35.76 4.42
N ASP A 87 -36.67 -36.59 3.53
CA ASP A 87 -35.42 -37.33 3.76
C ASP A 87 -34.22 -36.42 4.00
N ASN A 88 -33.51 -36.65 5.11
CA ASN A 88 -32.32 -35.93 5.54
C ASN A 88 -32.53 -34.41 5.68
N ILE A 89 -33.76 -33.95 5.89
CA ILE A 89 -34.05 -32.54 6.22
C ILE A 89 -34.05 -32.33 7.72
N LEU A 90 -35.02 -32.95 8.41
CA LEU A 90 -35.14 -32.88 9.88
C LEU A 90 -34.49 -34.10 10.54
N THR A 91 -34.73 -35.28 9.97
CA THR A 91 -34.28 -36.56 10.51
C THR A 91 -33.48 -37.33 9.47
N ARG A 92 -32.60 -38.23 9.93
CA ARG A 92 -31.83 -39.12 9.05
C ARG A 92 -32.78 -40.05 8.31
N SER A 93 -32.55 -40.23 7.00
CA SER A 93 -33.33 -41.12 6.16
C SER A 93 -32.84 -42.55 6.26
N THR A 94 -33.77 -43.49 6.38
CA THR A 94 -33.50 -44.93 6.25
C THR A 94 -33.28 -45.36 4.80
N ARG A 95 -33.64 -44.52 3.81
CA ARG A 95 -33.48 -44.78 2.37
C ARG A 95 -32.08 -44.48 1.86
N THR A 96 -31.27 -43.77 2.63
CA THR A 96 -29.86 -43.49 2.34
C THR A 96 -28.93 -44.07 3.40
N PRO A 97 -28.90 -45.39 3.64
CA PRO A 97 -28.07 -45.99 4.70
C PRO A 97 -26.57 -45.81 4.46
N TRP A 98 -26.19 -45.52 3.21
CA TRP A 98 -24.82 -45.20 2.81
C TRP A 98 -24.38 -43.78 3.22
N TYR A 99 -25.32 -42.87 3.52
CA TYR A 99 -25.01 -41.53 3.98
C TYR A 99 -24.86 -41.50 5.51
N GLN A 100 -23.67 -41.17 5.99
CA GLN A 100 -23.33 -41.16 7.41
C GLN A 100 -23.33 -39.75 8.03
N GLY A 101 -23.59 -38.70 7.24
CA GLY A 101 -23.61 -37.32 7.69
C GLY A 101 -24.90 -36.91 8.42
N PRO A 102 -24.93 -35.69 9.00
CA PRO A 102 -26.11 -35.15 9.66
C PRO A 102 -27.21 -34.75 8.64
N PRO A 103 -28.48 -34.76 9.05
CA PRO A 103 -29.55 -34.07 8.32
C PRO A 103 -29.26 -32.57 8.17
N LEU A 104 -29.94 -31.93 7.22
CA LEU A 104 -29.76 -30.51 6.91
C LEU A 104 -29.96 -29.61 8.13
N LEU A 105 -31.04 -29.79 8.89
CA LEU A 105 -31.31 -28.94 10.05
C LEU A 105 -30.26 -29.12 11.14
N GLU A 106 -29.91 -30.37 11.48
CA GLU A 106 -28.87 -30.67 12.46
C GLU A 106 -27.53 -30.01 12.06
N HIS A 107 -27.19 -30.02 10.76
CA HIS A 107 -25.99 -29.34 10.30
C HIS A 107 -26.07 -27.81 10.43
N LEU A 108 -27.22 -27.20 10.14
CA LEU A 108 -27.40 -25.75 10.25
C LEU A 108 -27.34 -25.27 11.70
N GLU A 109 -27.77 -26.10 12.65
CA GLU A 109 -27.69 -25.80 14.10
C GLU A 109 -26.29 -26.01 14.69
N THR A 110 -25.47 -26.89 14.09
CA THR A 110 -24.16 -27.28 14.65
C THR A 110 -22.97 -26.69 13.93
N VAL A 111 -23.17 -26.08 12.76
CA VAL A 111 -22.07 -25.51 11.98
C VAL A 111 -21.34 -24.41 12.75
N GLU A 112 -20.05 -24.62 12.98
CA GLU A 112 -19.20 -23.62 13.62
C GLU A 112 -18.93 -22.47 12.64
N ILE A 113 -19.56 -21.34 12.92
CA ILE A 113 -19.25 -20.09 12.23
C ILE A 113 -18.17 -19.41 13.06
N ALA A 114 -16.92 -19.47 12.61
CA ALA A 114 -15.83 -18.78 13.27
C ALA A 114 -16.17 -17.27 13.37
N ASP A 115 -16.25 -16.76 14.60
CA ASP A 115 -16.32 -15.31 14.85
C ASP A 115 -14.92 -14.70 14.63
N SER A 116 -14.48 -14.73 13.38
CA SER A 116 -13.16 -14.25 12.97
C SER A 116 -13.03 -12.73 13.13
N ALA A 117 -14.15 -12.01 13.12
CA ALA A 117 -14.15 -10.55 13.17
C ALA A 117 -13.54 -10.02 14.47
N ALA A 118 -13.81 -10.66 15.61
CA ALA A 118 -13.23 -10.28 16.91
C ALA A 118 -11.71 -10.50 17.00
N ARG A 119 -11.13 -11.38 16.15
CA ARG A 119 -9.69 -11.68 16.13
C ARG A 119 -8.89 -10.79 15.18
N LEU A 120 -9.57 -10.07 14.29
CA LEU A 120 -8.93 -9.12 13.39
C LEU A 120 -8.50 -7.85 14.15
N PRO A 121 -7.60 -7.02 13.59
CA PRO A 121 -7.27 -5.73 14.17
C PRO A 121 -8.50 -4.84 14.40
N PHE A 122 -8.41 -3.97 15.41
CA PHE A 122 -9.49 -3.05 15.75
C PHE A 122 -9.82 -2.12 14.58
N ARG A 123 -11.11 -2.04 14.24
CA ARG A 123 -11.67 -1.09 13.26
C ARG A 123 -13.00 -0.58 13.78
N MET A 124 -13.17 0.73 13.81
CA MET A 124 -14.46 1.36 14.09
C MET A 124 -14.61 2.60 13.22
N ARG A 125 -15.62 2.61 12.35
CA ARG A 125 -15.98 3.81 11.58
C ARG A 125 -16.89 4.71 12.41
N VAL A 126 -16.55 5.98 12.51
CA VAL A 126 -17.36 6.97 13.22
C VAL A 126 -18.62 7.25 12.40
N GLN A 127 -19.77 6.98 13.00
CA GLN A 127 -21.10 7.19 12.42
C GLN A 127 -21.69 8.53 12.87
N TRP A 128 -21.36 8.96 14.09
CA TRP A 128 -21.88 10.16 14.72
C TRP A 128 -20.89 10.70 15.75
N VAL A 129 -20.75 12.02 15.83
CA VAL A 129 -19.99 12.71 16.88
C VAL A 129 -21.00 13.29 17.86
N ASN A 130 -21.06 12.73 19.06
CA ASN A 130 -22.01 13.10 20.10
C ASN A 130 -21.40 14.16 21.03
N ARG A 131 -22.05 15.31 21.13
CA ARG A 131 -21.72 16.41 22.05
C ARG A 131 -23.01 16.93 22.69
N PRO A 132 -23.51 16.27 23.76
CA PRO A 132 -24.70 16.73 24.48
C PRO A 132 -24.41 17.99 25.30
N ASP A 133 -23.17 18.20 25.72
CA ASP A 133 -22.69 19.36 26.48
C ASP A 133 -21.21 19.68 26.11
N LEU A 134 -20.60 20.63 26.81
CA LEU A 134 -19.23 21.09 26.54
C LEU A 134 -18.15 20.11 27.01
N ASP A 135 -18.46 19.27 28.00
CA ASP A 135 -17.49 18.39 28.66
C ASP A 135 -17.51 16.97 28.06
N PHE A 136 -18.61 16.59 27.39
CA PHE A 136 -18.74 15.30 26.74
C PHE A 136 -18.54 15.38 25.22
N ARG A 137 -17.50 14.70 24.75
CA ARG A 137 -17.30 14.41 23.33
C ARG A 137 -17.14 12.90 23.12
N GLY A 138 -18.13 12.29 22.48
CA GLY A 138 -18.14 10.86 22.18
C GLY A 138 -18.20 10.56 20.69
N PHE A 139 -17.50 9.53 20.25
CA PHE A 139 -17.48 9.05 18.87
C PHE A 139 -18.27 7.76 18.77
N CYS A 140 -19.48 7.84 18.22
CA CYS A 140 -20.40 6.72 18.13
C CYS A 140 -20.17 5.92 16.85
N GLY A 141 -20.28 4.60 16.96
CA GLY A 141 -20.19 3.69 15.82
C GLY A 141 -20.33 2.23 16.23
N THR A 142 -20.31 1.35 15.24
CA THR A 142 -20.27 -0.10 15.46
C THR A 142 -18.84 -0.57 15.24
N ILE A 143 -18.32 -1.36 16.17
CA ILE A 143 -17.00 -1.98 16.00
C ILE A 143 -17.10 -2.98 14.84
N ALA A 144 -16.37 -2.69 13.77
CA ALA A 144 -16.38 -3.51 12.56
C ALA A 144 -15.56 -4.79 12.76
N SER A 145 -14.46 -4.68 13.49
CA SER A 145 -13.57 -5.81 13.82
C SER A 145 -12.73 -5.53 15.05
N GLY A 146 -12.18 -6.60 15.63
CA GLY A 146 -11.31 -6.57 16.78
C GLY A 146 -12.03 -6.28 18.08
N THR A 147 -11.23 -5.83 19.04
CA THR A 147 -11.65 -5.48 20.40
C THR A 147 -10.98 -4.19 20.83
N VAL A 148 -11.61 -3.46 21.74
CA VAL A 148 -11.08 -2.22 22.32
C VAL A 148 -11.38 -2.17 23.81
N ARG A 149 -10.43 -1.64 24.58
CA ARG A 149 -10.52 -1.43 26.04
C ARG A 149 -10.14 0.02 26.38
N PRO A 150 -10.62 0.55 27.51
CA PRO A 150 -10.07 1.79 28.05
C PRO A 150 -8.55 1.68 28.25
N GLY A 151 -7.81 2.71 27.84
CA GLY A 151 -6.34 2.78 27.82
C GLY A 151 -5.70 2.35 26.50
N ASP A 152 -6.43 1.66 25.62
CA ASP A 152 -5.91 1.24 24.31
C ASP A 152 -5.58 2.47 23.45
N GLU A 153 -4.44 2.40 22.78
CA GLU A 153 -4.02 3.40 21.81
C GLU A 153 -4.73 3.18 20.47
N ILE A 154 -5.22 4.26 19.87
CA ILE A 154 -5.92 4.26 18.60
C ILE A 154 -5.37 5.36 17.71
N ILE A 155 -5.43 5.12 16.40
CA ILE A 155 -5.09 6.10 15.37
C ILE A 155 -6.32 6.46 14.55
N VAL A 156 -6.44 7.74 14.20
CA VAL A 156 -7.42 8.26 13.24
C VAL A 156 -6.79 8.22 11.86
N THR A 157 -7.33 7.41 10.96
CA THR A 157 -6.67 7.09 9.69
C THR A 157 -6.57 8.26 8.72
N SER A 158 -7.49 9.22 8.79
CA SER A 158 -7.52 10.39 7.91
C SER A 158 -6.50 11.46 8.30
N SER A 159 -6.31 11.69 9.60
CA SER A 159 -5.37 12.69 10.12
C SER A 159 -4.01 12.12 10.51
N GLY A 160 -3.93 10.80 10.73
CA GLY A 160 -2.75 10.12 11.28
C GLY A 160 -2.51 10.42 12.76
N GLN A 161 -3.42 11.14 13.44
CA GLN A 161 -3.28 11.46 14.86
C GLN A 161 -3.62 10.25 15.72
N SER A 162 -2.86 10.05 16.79
CA SER A 162 -3.10 9.02 17.80
C SER A 162 -3.69 9.61 19.08
N SER A 163 -4.45 8.81 19.82
CA SER A 163 -4.90 9.09 21.18
C SER A 163 -5.16 7.77 21.92
N ARG A 164 -5.64 7.84 23.16
CA ARG A 164 -6.05 6.69 23.98
C ARG A 164 -7.54 6.73 24.25
N VAL A 165 -8.14 5.53 24.31
CA VAL A 165 -9.55 5.39 24.67
C VAL A 165 -9.73 5.66 26.16
N ALA A 166 -10.42 6.74 26.51
CA ALA A 166 -10.70 7.06 27.91
C ALA A 166 -11.83 6.17 28.47
N ARG A 167 -12.94 6.05 27.73
CA ARG A 167 -14.13 5.29 28.14
C ARG A 167 -14.83 4.67 26.95
N ILE A 168 -15.50 3.54 27.20
CA ILE A 168 -16.42 2.90 26.27
C ILE A 168 -17.82 3.04 26.84
N VAL A 169 -18.60 3.95 26.29
CA VAL A 169 -19.94 4.31 26.80
C VAL A 169 -21.01 3.59 25.99
N THR A 170 -21.95 2.96 26.68
CA THR A 170 -23.18 2.36 26.10
C THR A 170 -24.41 2.83 26.87
N MET A 171 -25.60 2.45 26.40
CA MET A 171 -26.85 2.76 27.09
C MET A 171 -26.88 2.20 28.53
N ASP A 172 -26.32 1.01 28.73
CA ASP A 172 -26.31 0.30 30.02
C ASP A 172 -25.14 0.71 30.92
N GLY A 173 -24.40 1.75 30.53
CA GLY A 173 -23.22 2.26 31.24
C GLY A 173 -21.90 1.94 30.52
N ASP A 174 -20.81 2.07 31.26
CA ASP A 174 -19.46 1.94 30.73
C ASP A 174 -19.00 0.48 30.67
N LEU A 175 -18.37 0.10 29.56
CA LEU A 175 -17.81 -1.22 29.34
C LEU A 175 -16.31 -1.24 29.61
N LYS A 176 -15.83 -2.36 30.17
CA LYS A 176 -14.39 -2.63 30.33
C LYS A 176 -13.73 -3.10 29.02
N GLU A 177 -14.54 -3.62 28.10
CA GLU A 177 -14.12 -4.12 26.80
C GLU A 177 -15.33 -4.08 25.87
N ALA A 178 -15.09 -3.72 24.61
CA ALA A 178 -16.05 -3.91 23.53
C ALA A 178 -15.42 -4.64 22.35
N ARG A 179 -16.24 -5.39 21.62
CA ARG A 179 -15.86 -6.30 20.54
C ARG A 179 -16.65 -6.05 19.27
N ALA A 180 -16.17 -6.61 18.16
CA ALA A 180 -16.83 -6.59 16.86
C ALA A 180 -18.34 -6.86 16.95
N GLY A 181 -19.13 -6.07 16.21
CA GLY A 181 -20.60 -6.12 16.19
C GLY A 181 -21.29 -5.25 17.24
N GLN A 182 -20.59 -4.80 18.29
CA GLN A 182 -21.20 -3.94 19.31
C GLN A 182 -21.25 -2.47 18.85
N ALA A 183 -22.40 -1.83 19.07
CA ALA A 183 -22.56 -0.39 18.93
C ALA A 183 -22.14 0.32 20.22
N VAL A 184 -21.15 1.20 20.13
CA VAL A 184 -20.54 1.87 21.29
C VAL A 184 -20.29 3.34 21.01
N THR A 185 -20.07 4.11 22.07
CA THR A 185 -19.53 5.47 21.99
C THR A 185 -18.16 5.48 22.67
N LEU A 186 -17.11 5.83 21.93
CA LEU A 186 -15.77 5.97 22.51
C LEU A 186 -15.53 7.43 22.90
N THR A 187 -15.03 7.66 24.10
CA THR A 187 -14.41 8.94 24.47
C THR A 187 -12.89 8.76 24.46
N LEU A 188 -12.16 9.83 24.15
CA LEU A 188 -10.69 9.81 24.04
C LEU A 188 -10.07 10.68 25.14
N GLU A 189 -8.80 10.44 25.44
CA GLU A 189 -8.03 11.24 26.40
C GLU A 189 -7.64 12.61 25.82
N ASP A 190 -7.38 12.68 24.51
CA ASP A 190 -6.95 13.89 23.82
C ASP A 190 -8.07 14.49 22.96
N GLU A 191 -8.07 15.82 22.84
CA GLU A 191 -8.97 16.54 21.94
C GLU A 191 -8.47 16.53 20.50
N ILE A 192 -8.49 15.36 19.86
CA ILE A 192 -8.15 15.23 18.44
C ILE A 192 -9.36 15.49 17.54
N ASP A 193 -9.11 15.94 16.31
CA ASP A 193 -10.20 16.21 15.36
C ASP A 193 -10.62 14.94 14.64
N ILE A 194 -11.90 14.59 14.80
CA ILE A 194 -12.52 13.38 14.27
C ILE A 194 -13.93 13.74 13.83
N SER A 195 -14.26 13.35 12.61
CA SER A 195 -15.51 13.57 11.93
C SER A 195 -16.20 12.26 11.54
N ARG A 196 -17.47 12.36 11.14
CA ARG A 196 -18.20 11.22 10.58
C ARG A 196 -17.50 10.71 9.32
N GLY A 197 -17.30 9.39 9.26
CA GLY A 197 -16.63 8.72 8.15
C GLY A 197 -15.14 8.41 8.42
N ASP A 198 -14.56 9.03 9.45
CA ASP A 198 -13.23 8.66 9.92
C ASP A 198 -13.23 7.24 10.50
N THR A 199 -12.09 6.57 10.39
CA THR A 199 -11.89 5.24 10.94
C THR A 199 -10.90 5.33 12.10
N LEU A 200 -11.32 4.83 13.26
CA LEU A 200 -10.46 4.56 14.39
C LEU A 200 -9.90 3.15 14.22
N ALA A 201 -8.59 3.01 14.31
CA ALA A 201 -7.89 1.75 14.10
C ALA A 201 -6.81 1.52 15.15
N ALA A 202 -6.37 0.27 15.29
CA ALA A 202 -5.18 -0.06 16.06
C ALA A 202 -3.92 0.48 15.34
N PRO A 203 -2.95 1.09 16.06
CA PRO A 203 -1.78 1.75 15.46
C PRO A 203 -0.77 0.78 14.84
N ASP A 204 -0.75 -0.48 15.27
CA ASP A 204 0.09 -1.55 14.74
C ASP A 204 -0.42 -2.14 13.42
N SER A 205 -1.67 -1.83 13.06
CA SER A 205 -2.31 -2.30 11.82
C SER A 205 -3.22 -1.21 11.28
N VAL A 206 -2.62 -0.16 10.72
CA VAL A 206 -3.36 0.95 10.11
C VAL A 206 -3.94 0.52 8.75
N PRO A 207 -5.25 0.68 8.49
CA PRO A 207 -5.83 0.40 7.17
C PRO A 207 -5.29 1.39 6.13
N HIS A 208 -5.47 1.06 4.85
CA HIS A 208 -5.10 1.98 3.77
C HIS A 208 -5.97 3.24 3.82
N HIS A 209 -5.36 4.39 3.53
CA HIS A 209 -6.03 5.67 3.35
C HIS A 209 -5.63 6.25 1.99
N ALA A 210 -6.48 6.05 0.98
CA ALA A 210 -6.20 6.42 -0.39
C ALA A 210 -7.47 6.79 -1.14
N ASP A 211 -7.32 7.56 -2.22
CA ASP A 211 -8.42 7.93 -3.11
C ASP A 211 -8.53 7.01 -4.34
N HIS A 212 -7.49 6.22 -4.62
CA HIS A 212 -7.44 5.26 -5.73
C HIS A 212 -7.29 3.82 -5.24
N PHE A 213 -8.12 2.93 -5.77
CA PHE A 213 -8.08 1.51 -5.42
C PHE A 213 -8.70 0.62 -6.50
N GLU A 214 -8.28 -0.64 -6.50
CA GLU A 214 -8.85 -1.68 -7.34
C GLU A 214 -9.96 -2.38 -6.55
N ALA A 215 -11.10 -2.60 -7.19
CA ALA A 215 -12.18 -3.37 -6.59
C ALA A 215 -12.81 -4.34 -7.59
N LYS A 216 -13.33 -5.45 -7.06
CA LYS A 216 -14.30 -6.28 -7.76
C LYS A 216 -15.67 -5.61 -7.65
N LEU A 217 -16.32 -5.40 -8.78
CA LEU A 217 -17.64 -4.82 -8.88
C LEU A 217 -18.63 -5.89 -9.35
N VAL A 218 -19.78 -5.94 -8.68
CA VAL A 218 -20.97 -6.63 -9.16
C VAL A 218 -21.97 -5.58 -9.58
N TRP A 219 -22.32 -5.56 -10.85
CA TRP A 219 -23.26 -4.59 -11.38
C TRP A 219 -24.71 -5.05 -11.17
N LEU A 220 -25.54 -4.17 -10.65
CA LEU A 220 -26.90 -4.49 -10.18
C LEU A 220 -27.99 -3.70 -10.90
N HIS A 221 -27.62 -2.87 -11.88
CA HIS A 221 -28.54 -2.00 -12.60
C HIS A 221 -28.71 -2.40 -14.07
N GLU A 222 -29.88 -2.12 -14.65
CA GLU A 222 -30.19 -2.41 -16.05
C GLU A 222 -29.39 -1.55 -17.01
N GLN A 223 -29.20 -0.27 -16.68
CA GLN A 223 -28.30 0.59 -17.45
C GLN A 223 -26.86 0.11 -17.26
N PRO A 224 -26.10 -0.11 -18.34
CA PRO A 224 -24.72 -0.57 -18.27
C PRO A 224 -23.83 0.40 -17.48
N MET A 225 -22.78 -0.14 -16.86
CA MET A 225 -21.72 0.64 -16.26
C MET A 225 -20.97 1.45 -17.32
N GLU A 226 -20.82 2.75 -17.07
CA GLU A 226 -20.04 3.67 -17.91
C GLU A 226 -18.77 4.10 -17.17
N THR A 227 -17.61 3.96 -17.82
CA THR A 227 -16.33 4.49 -17.34
C THR A 227 -16.31 6.01 -17.43
N GLY A 228 -15.65 6.68 -16.47
CA GLY A 228 -15.58 8.15 -16.39
C GLY A 228 -16.83 8.84 -15.87
N ARG A 229 -17.98 8.15 -15.81
CA ARG A 229 -19.19 8.66 -15.15
C ARG A 229 -18.98 8.71 -13.64
N SER A 230 -19.46 9.80 -13.02
CA SER A 230 -19.43 9.95 -11.56
C SER A 230 -20.64 9.29 -10.90
N TYR A 231 -20.37 8.49 -9.88
CA TYR A 231 -21.33 7.87 -8.98
C TYR A 231 -21.09 8.36 -7.55
N LEU A 232 -21.92 7.93 -6.59
CA LEU A 232 -21.59 8.00 -5.17
C LEU A 232 -21.14 6.61 -4.69
N LEU A 233 -20.00 6.57 -4.01
CA LEU A 233 -19.55 5.40 -3.27
C LEU A 233 -19.96 5.57 -1.81
N LYS A 234 -20.62 4.56 -1.25
CA LYS A 234 -20.91 4.48 0.18
C LYS A 234 -20.20 3.30 0.81
N ALA A 235 -19.26 3.58 1.70
CA ALA A 235 -18.51 2.61 2.48
C ALA A 235 -18.77 2.86 3.98
N GLY A 236 -19.61 2.04 4.61
CA GLY A 236 -20.05 2.28 5.99
C GLY A 236 -20.73 3.64 6.16
N SER A 237 -20.17 4.49 7.01
CA SER A 237 -20.67 5.86 7.27
C SER A 237 -20.16 6.92 6.28
N THR A 238 -19.21 6.56 5.41
CA THR A 238 -18.59 7.46 4.43
C THR A 238 -19.32 7.39 3.10
N THR A 239 -19.73 8.54 2.57
CA THR A 239 -20.30 8.66 1.22
C THR A 239 -19.52 9.72 0.45
N VAL A 240 -18.89 9.33 -0.65
CA VAL A 240 -18.05 10.23 -1.46
C VAL A 240 -18.35 10.04 -2.95
N PRO A 241 -18.25 11.10 -3.77
CA PRO A 241 -18.16 10.95 -5.22
C PRO A 241 -17.07 9.98 -5.63
N VAL A 242 -17.35 9.14 -6.61
CA VAL A 242 -16.40 8.20 -7.20
C VAL A 242 -16.55 8.18 -8.72
N GLN A 243 -15.47 7.88 -9.42
CA GLN A 243 -15.46 7.54 -10.84
C GLN A 243 -14.85 6.15 -11.02
N ILE A 244 -15.35 5.41 -12.00
CA ILE A 244 -14.74 4.17 -12.46
C ILE A 244 -13.83 4.55 -13.62
N ASN A 245 -12.52 4.53 -13.40
CA ASN A 245 -11.53 5.03 -14.36
C ASN A 245 -11.29 4.00 -15.47
N GLU A 246 -11.10 2.74 -15.07
CA GLU A 246 -10.85 1.64 -15.98
C GLU A 246 -11.59 0.38 -15.54
N LEU A 247 -12.13 -0.36 -16.51
CA LEU A 247 -12.53 -1.75 -16.34
C LEU A 247 -11.39 -2.63 -16.85
N ARG A 248 -10.68 -3.30 -15.96
CA ARG A 248 -9.49 -4.09 -16.31
C ARG A 248 -9.88 -5.37 -17.05
N PHE A 249 -10.86 -6.08 -16.51
CA PHE A 249 -11.47 -7.25 -17.14
C PHE A 249 -12.82 -7.58 -16.48
N LYS A 250 -13.65 -8.27 -17.23
CA LYS A 250 -14.87 -8.93 -16.77
C LYS A 250 -14.54 -10.36 -16.35
N VAL A 251 -15.31 -10.90 -15.41
CA VAL A 251 -15.22 -12.32 -15.07
C VAL A 251 -16.45 -13.03 -15.60
N ASN A 252 -16.23 -14.03 -16.45
CA ASN A 252 -17.28 -14.92 -16.87
C ASN A 252 -17.72 -15.77 -15.68
N VAL A 253 -18.90 -15.52 -15.14
CA VAL A 253 -19.40 -16.21 -13.94
C VAL A 253 -19.65 -17.72 -14.15
N ASN A 254 -19.68 -18.19 -15.40
CA ASN A 254 -19.90 -19.60 -15.73
C ASN A 254 -18.58 -20.38 -15.86
N SER A 255 -17.57 -19.79 -16.49
CA SER A 255 -16.27 -20.45 -16.73
C SER A 255 -15.14 -19.99 -15.79
N LEU A 256 -15.32 -18.84 -15.13
CA LEU A 256 -14.31 -18.14 -14.33
C LEU A 256 -13.19 -17.48 -15.13
N ASP A 257 -13.30 -17.48 -16.46
CA ASP A 257 -12.32 -16.84 -17.34
C ASP A 257 -12.40 -15.32 -17.27
N GLN A 258 -11.27 -14.68 -17.55
CA GLN A 258 -11.19 -13.24 -17.69
C GLN A 258 -11.53 -12.84 -19.13
N GLU A 259 -12.48 -11.93 -19.27
CA GLU A 259 -12.92 -11.40 -20.56
C GLU A 259 -12.59 -9.91 -20.65
N GLN A 260 -12.13 -9.48 -21.83
CA GLN A 260 -11.95 -8.06 -22.11
C GLN A 260 -13.31 -7.39 -22.35
N GLY A 261 -13.44 -6.13 -21.92
CA GLY A 261 -14.67 -5.36 -22.13
C GLY A 261 -14.60 -3.99 -21.48
N GLY A 262 -15.35 -3.02 -22.03
CA GLY A 262 -15.41 -1.65 -21.52
C GLY A 262 -16.61 -1.34 -20.62
N GLN A 263 -17.54 -2.29 -20.45
CA GLN A 263 -18.78 -2.09 -19.70
C GLN A 263 -19.18 -3.34 -18.89
N LEU A 264 -19.94 -3.13 -17.82
CA LEU A 264 -20.62 -4.16 -17.05
C LEU A 264 -22.13 -4.04 -17.24
N GLN A 265 -22.76 -5.13 -17.65
CA GLN A 265 -24.21 -5.29 -17.75
C GLN A 265 -24.80 -5.81 -16.43
N LEU A 266 -26.12 -5.84 -16.32
CA LEU A 266 -26.82 -6.34 -15.15
C LEU A 266 -26.34 -7.75 -14.76
N ASN A 267 -25.95 -7.92 -13.50
CA ASN A 267 -25.41 -9.14 -12.89
C ASN A 267 -24.06 -9.62 -13.44
N GLU A 268 -23.34 -8.78 -14.16
CA GLU A 268 -21.95 -9.05 -14.52
C GLU A 268 -21.00 -8.64 -13.39
N VAL A 269 -19.83 -9.28 -13.38
CA VAL A 269 -18.77 -9.05 -12.41
C VAL A 269 -17.53 -8.59 -13.17
N GLY A 270 -16.84 -7.57 -12.65
CA GLY A 270 -15.60 -7.09 -13.22
C GLY A 270 -14.62 -6.60 -12.18
N VAL A 271 -13.36 -6.46 -12.58
CA VAL A 271 -12.32 -5.80 -11.80
C VAL A 271 -12.08 -4.43 -12.38
N ALA A 272 -12.20 -3.39 -11.57
CA ALA A 272 -12.11 -2.02 -12.01
C ALA A 272 -11.23 -1.18 -11.08
N GLY A 273 -10.59 -0.16 -11.65
CA GLY A 273 -9.93 0.91 -10.90
C GLY A 273 -10.93 2.01 -10.60
N LEU A 274 -11.04 2.39 -9.33
CA LEU A 274 -11.92 3.47 -8.86
C LEU A 274 -11.08 4.63 -8.33
N GLN A 275 -11.57 5.83 -8.58
CA GLN A 275 -11.03 7.08 -8.04
C GLN A 275 -12.14 7.82 -7.30
N THR A 276 -11.95 8.01 -6.01
CA THR A 276 -12.82 8.81 -5.15
C THR A 276 -12.37 10.27 -5.15
N SER A 277 -13.28 11.21 -4.90
CA SER A 277 -12.93 12.64 -4.90
C SER A 277 -12.08 13.07 -3.69
N VAL A 278 -12.09 12.27 -2.63
CA VAL A 278 -11.29 12.45 -1.42
C VAL A 278 -10.83 11.08 -0.94
N PRO A 279 -9.65 10.97 -0.31
CA PRO A 279 -9.18 9.70 0.24
C PRO A 279 -10.16 9.09 1.23
N ILE A 280 -10.32 7.76 1.16
CA ILE A 280 -11.13 6.98 2.09
C ILE A 280 -10.29 5.91 2.77
N SER A 281 -10.73 5.50 3.96
CA SER A 281 -10.06 4.46 4.74
C SER A 281 -10.68 3.10 4.48
N PHE A 282 -9.86 2.12 4.08
CA PHE A 282 -10.32 0.78 3.72
C PHE A 282 -9.27 -0.30 3.98
N ASP A 283 -9.74 -1.53 4.14
CA ASP A 283 -8.92 -2.74 4.11
C ASP A 283 -9.24 -3.54 2.85
N SER A 284 -8.44 -4.56 2.53
CA SER A 284 -8.85 -5.54 1.53
C SER A 284 -10.11 -6.28 2.01
N TYR A 285 -11.10 -6.50 1.14
CA TYR A 285 -12.31 -7.24 1.48
C TYR A 285 -12.01 -8.66 1.99
N ARG A 286 -10.89 -9.24 1.56
CA ARG A 286 -10.41 -10.56 2.01
C ARG A 286 -9.96 -10.56 3.48
N GLU A 287 -9.37 -9.45 3.92
CA GLU A 287 -8.88 -9.26 5.29
C GLU A 287 -10.01 -8.82 6.20
N ASN A 288 -10.77 -7.79 5.79
CA ASN A 288 -11.87 -7.25 6.55
C ASN A 288 -13.07 -6.92 5.65
N ARG A 289 -14.13 -7.73 5.76
CA ARG A 289 -15.35 -7.58 4.95
C ARG A 289 -16.09 -6.27 5.24
N ALA A 290 -16.06 -5.80 6.49
CA ALA A 290 -16.84 -4.65 6.92
C ALA A 290 -16.25 -3.33 6.41
N THR A 291 -14.93 -3.21 6.38
CA THR A 291 -14.22 -2.01 5.89
C THR A 291 -13.81 -2.09 4.42
N GLY A 292 -13.69 -3.29 3.86
CA GLY A 292 -13.36 -3.53 2.44
C GLY A 292 -14.56 -3.63 1.50
N SER A 293 -15.79 -3.38 1.96
CA SER A 293 -16.99 -3.36 1.10
C SER A 293 -17.57 -1.96 0.93
N PHE A 294 -18.22 -1.75 -0.21
CA PHE A 294 -18.97 -0.54 -0.52
C PHE A 294 -20.12 -0.83 -1.48
N ILE A 295 -21.03 0.14 -1.60
CA ILE A 295 -22.03 0.17 -2.67
C ILE A 295 -21.81 1.39 -3.56
N LEU A 296 -22.20 1.25 -4.82
CA LEU A 296 -22.31 2.34 -5.78
C LEU A 296 -23.76 2.78 -5.86
N ILE A 297 -23.96 4.10 -5.85
CA ILE A 297 -25.26 4.74 -5.87
C ILE A 297 -25.27 5.74 -7.03
N ASP A 298 -26.31 5.70 -7.84
CA ASP A 298 -26.50 6.69 -8.89
C ASP A 298 -26.83 8.07 -8.29
N ARG A 299 -26.23 9.13 -8.84
CA ARG A 299 -26.32 10.49 -8.29
C ARG A 299 -27.70 11.13 -8.48
N PHE A 300 -28.47 10.66 -9.46
CA PHE A 300 -29.75 11.26 -9.83
C PHE A 300 -30.93 10.45 -9.31
N THR A 301 -30.88 9.13 -9.47
CA THR A 301 -31.96 8.22 -9.07
C THR A 301 -31.83 7.76 -7.63
N PHE A 302 -30.64 7.92 -7.01
CA PHE A 302 -30.29 7.37 -5.70
C PHE A 302 -30.43 5.84 -5.60
N ALA A 303 -30.56 5.15 -6.74
CA ALA A 303 -30.61 3.70 -6.79
C ALA A 303 -29.23 3.11 -6.45
N THR A 304 -29.22 1.98 -5.73
CA THR A 304 -28.00 1.17 -5.57
C THR A 304 -27.74 0.42 -6.86
N ILE A 305 -26.72 0.84 -7.60
CA ILE A 305 -26.42 0.34 -8.94
C ILE A 305 -25.33 -0.73 -8.96
N GLY A 306 -24.57 -0.89 -7.87
CA GLY A 306 -23.51 -1.87 -7.78
C GLY A 306 -23.06 -2.15 -6.36
N ALA A 307 -22.43 -3.30 -6.17
CA ALA A 307 -21.75 -3.68 -4.94
C ALA A 307 -20.26 -3.89 -5.23
N GLY A 308 -19.40 -3.40 -4.34
CA GLY A 308 -17.95 -3.41 -4.53
C GLY A 308 -17.21 -4.08 -3.38
N MET A 309 -16.14 -4.78 -3.73
CA MET A 309 -15.21 -5.43 -2.81
C MET A 309 -13.80 -4.96 -3.13
N ILE A 310 -13.22 -4.16 -2.23
CA ILE A 310 -11.90 -3.56 -2.41
C ILE A 310 -10.84 -4.65 -2.35
N HIS A 311 -9.90 -4.61 -3.28
CA HIS A 311 -8.79 -5.57 -3.35
C HIS A 311 -7.52 -4.99 -2.73
N GLN A 312 -7.07 -3.85 -3.25
CA GLN A 312 -5.82 -3.20 -2.88
C GLN A 312 -5.86 -1.71 -3.27
N PRO A 313 -5.09 -0.84 -2.58
CA PRO A 313 -4.86 0.51 -3.08
C PRO A 313 -4.18 0.45 -4.44
N LEU A 314 -4.60 1.30 -5.36
CA LEU A 314 -3.83 1.57 -6.55
C LEU A 314 -2.89 2.70 -6.18
N GLN A 315 -1.60 2.54 -6.45
CA GLN A 315 -0.70 3.68 -6.37
C GLN A 315 -1.26 4.71 -7.34
N SER A 316 -1.71 5.85 -6.79
CA SER A 316 -1.87 7.03 -7.63
C SER A 316 -0.51 7.24 -8.29
N SER A 317 -0.47 7.21 -9.61
CA SER A 317 0.74 7.58 -10.37
C SER A 317 1.14 9.05 -10.13
N GLY A 318 0.44 9.78 -9.25
CA GLY A 318 0.80 11.11 -8.76
C GLY A 318 0.77 11.22 -7.23
N ASP A 319 1.83 11.82 -6.70
CA ASP A 319 1.88 12.54 -5.43
C ASP A 319 1.99 11.78 -4.11
N ASN A 320 3.01 10.92 -3.99
CA ASN A 320 3.64 10.68 -2.68
C ASN A 320 4.99 11.41 -2.52
N TRP A 321 5.16 12.57 -3.17
CA TRP A 321 6.37 13.40 -3.00
C TRP A 321 6.48 13.97 -1.58
N ARG A 322 5.35 14.11 -0.87
CA ARG A 322 5.33 14.61 0.52
C ARG A 322 6.01 13.67 1.51
N ALA A 323 6.12 12.38 1.18
CA ALA A 323 6.84 11.38 1.98
C ALA A 323 8.28 11.15 1.51
N LEU A 324 8.71 11.73 0.39
CA LEU A 324 10.08 11.62 -0.10
C LEU A 324 11.00 12.53 0.72
N GLN A 325 11.79 11.96 1.61
CA GLN A 325 12.96 12.64 2.15
C GLN A 325 14.04 12.68 1.07
N LEU A 326 14.19 13.84 0.41
CA LEU A 326 15.22 14.08 -0.60
C LEU A 326 16.55 14.42 0.09
N ASP A 327 17.32 13.38 0.43
CA ASP A 327 18.69 13.50 0.89
C ASP A 327 19.70 13.49 -0.28
N ASN A 328 20.99 13.64 0.06
CA ASN A 328 22.09 13.57 -0.90
C ASN A 328 22.07 12.26 -1.70
N ALA A 329 21.86 11.13 -1.01
CA ALA A 329 21.90 9.80 -1.60
C ALA A 329 20.76 9.60 -2.62
N ALA A 330 19.56 10.11 -2.33
CA ALA A 330 18.43 10.10 -3.23
C ALA A 330 18.73 10.93 -4.50
N ARG A 331 19.30 12.12 -4.35
CA ARG A 331 19.68 12.98 -5.49
C ARG A 331 20.80 12.38 -6.34
N ALA A 332 21.80 11.75 -5.71
CA ALA A 332 22.87 11.04 -6.40
C ALA A 332 22.34 9.82 -7.18
N ARG A 333 21.39 9.07 -6.60
CA ARG A 333 20.72 7.93 -7.25
C ARG A 333 19.95 8.35 -8.50
N ILE A 334 19.27 9.50 -8.49
CA ILE A 334 18.58 10.05 -9.69
C ILE A 334 19.59 10.30 -10.82
N LYS A 335 20.80 10.74 -10.47
CA LYS A 335 21.92 10.97 -11.40
C LYS A 335 22.68 9.69 -11.76
N GLY A 336 22.26 8.53 -11.25
CA GLY A 336 22.94 7.25 -11.45
C GLY A 336 24.39 7.20 -10.94
N GLN A 337 24.76 8.06 -9.98
CA GLN A 337 26.14 8.25 -9.53
C GLN A 337 26.25 8.31 -8.00
N GLN A 338 27.48 8.37 -7.48
CA GLN A 338 27.75 8.74 -6.10
C GLN A 338 28.24 10.18 -6.03
N ALA A 339 27.69 10.99 -5.12
CA ALA A 339 28.24 12.31 -4.85
C ALA A 339 29.63 12.17 -4.24
N ARG A 340 30.60 12.95 -4.73
CA ARG A 340 31.97 12.95 -4.23
C ARG A 340 32.52 14.37 -4.27
N LEU A 341 33.33 14.73 -3.28
CA LEU A 341 34.06 15.98 -3.24
C LEU A 341 35.56 15.69 -3.38
N LEU A 342 36.15 16.14 -4.50
CA LEU A 342 37.57 15.97 -4.79
C LEU A 342 38.28 17.32 -4.69
N LEU A 343 39.30 17.41 -3.84
CA LEU A 343 40.12 18.60 -3.68
C LEU A 343 41.48 18.39 -4.33
N PHE A 344 41.80 19.16 -5.36
CA PHE A 344 43.07 19.08 -6.08
C PHE A 344 44.02 20.14 -5.57
N SER A 345 45.09 19.69 -4.91
CA SER A 345 46.19 20.54 -4.45
C SER A 345 47.34 20.44 -5.46
N GLY A 346 47.94 21.58 -5.83
CA GLY A 346 49.15 21.64 -6.65
C GLY A 346 49.80 23.01 -6.61
N ASP A 347 51.12 23.04 -6.72
CA ASP A 347 51.94 24.26 -6.53
C ASP A 347 51.96 25.19 -7.76
N ASP A 348 51.46 24.72 -8.90
CA ASP A 348 51.47 25.43 -10.18
C ASP A 348 50.05 25.60 -10.75
N ARG A 349 49.66 26.83 -11.07
CA ARG A 349 48.29 27.23 -11.48
C ARG A 349 47.84 26.56 -12.78
N GLU A 350 48.73 26.43 -13.75
CA GLU A 350 48.42 25.82 -15.05
C GLU A 350 48.18 24.32 -14.88
N ASN A 351 48.96 23.69 -14.01
CA ASN A 351 48.91 22.27 -13.73
C ASN A 351 47.79 21.86 -12.77
N ALA A 352 47.45 22.71 -11.80
CA ALA A 352 46.43 22.48 -10.79
C ALA A 352 45.00 22.58 -11.34
N THR A 353 44.79 23.30 -12.44
CA THR A 353 43.49 23.43 -13.13
C THR A 353 43.34 22.47 -14.30
N LYS A 354 44.44 22.10 -14.97
CA LYS A 354 44.46 21.19 -16.11
C LYS A 354 43.90 19.80 -15.80
N LEU A 355 44.37 19.15 -14.72
CA LEU A 355 43.90 17.80 -14.37
C LEU A 355 42.44 17.75 -13.93
N PRO A 356 41.94 18.62 -13.04
CA PRO A 356 40.50 18.70 -12.76
C PRO A 356 39.66 18.90 -14.02
N GLY A 357 40.10 19.75 -14.96
CA GLY A 357 39.42 19.96 -16.23
C GLY A 357 39.37 18.71 -17.11
N LEU A 358 40.46 17.94 -17.19
CA LEU A 358 40.48 16.68 -17.92
C LEU A 358 39.58 15.61 -17.28
N ILE A 359 39.52 15.58 -15.95
CA ILE A 359 38.62 14.68 -15.21
C ILE A 359 37.16 15.09 -15.44
N ASP A 360 36.85 16.38 -15.41
CA ASP A 360 35.51 16.90 -15.68
C ASP A 360 35.04 16.51 -17.09
N ASN A 361 35.90 16.70 -18.10
CA ASN A 361 35.65 16.25 -19.48
C ASN A 361 35.41 14.74 -19.56
N ARG A 362 36.19 13.95 -18.81
CA ARG A 362 36.03 12.48 -18.80
C ARG A 362 34.75 12.05 -18.11
N LEU A 363 34.40 12.65 -16.97
CA LEU A 363 33.14 12.40 -16.26
C LEU A 363 31.95 12.75 -17.15
N TYR A 364 32.01 13.87 -17.86
CA TYR A 364 31.02 14.25 -18.87
C TYR A 364 30.88 13.18 -19.96
N SER A 365 31.99 12.67 -20.51
CA SER A 365 31.94 11.61 -21.53
C SER A 365 31.36 10.29 -21.02
N LEU A 366 31.37 10.06 -19.71
CA LEU A 366 30.78 8.90 -19.03
C LEU A 366 29.32 9.14 -18.61
N GLY A 367 28.72 10.28 -18.96
CA GLY A 367 27.36 10.65 -18.58
C GLY A 367 27.21 10.97 -17.08
N ARG A 368 28.30 11.30 -16.39
CA ARG A 368 28.28 11.71 -14.98
C ARG A 368 28.04 13.22 -14.88
N HIS A 369 27.40 13.62 -13.79
CA HIS A 369 27.14 15.01 -13.45
C HIS A 369 28.19 15.53 -12.47
N SER A 370 29.15 16.29 -13.00
CA SER A 370 30.21 16.94 -12.23
C SER A 370 30.14 18.46 -12.30
N TYR A 371 30.82 19.12 -11.38
CA TYR A 371 31.04 20.57 -11.42
C TYR A 371 32.46 20.90 -10.97
N LEU A 372 33.22 21.55 -11.85
CA LEU A 372 34.55 22.08 -11.54
C LEU A 372 34.44 23.51 -10.99
N LEU A 373 34.96 23.71 -9.79
CA LEU A 373 35.05 24.99 -9.14
C LEU A 373 36.53 25.35 -8.92
N ASP A 374 36.93 26.49 -9.46
CA ASP A 374 38.24 27.09 -9.18
C ASP A 374 38.12 27.98 -7.92
N ALA A 375 38.88 27.65 -6.89
CA ALA A 375 38.84 28.34 -5.61
C ALA A 375 39.29 29.81 -5.74
N GLU A 376 40.28 30.10 -6.58
CA GLU A 376 40.81 31.45 -6.77
C GLU A 376 39.78 32.32 -7.48
N ASP A 377 39.22 31.84 -8.60
CA ASP A 377 38.21 32.58 -9.35
C ASP A 377 36.93 32.78 -8.54
N TYR A 378 36.59 31.83 -7.67
CA TYR A 378 35.46 31.97 -6.76
C TYR A 378 35.72 33.06 -5.70
N LEU A 379 36.87 33.02 -5.02
CA LEU A 379 37.23 34.00 -3.99
C LEU A 379 37.41 35.40 -4.58
N GLN A 380 37.99 35.51 -5.78
CA GLN A 380 38.14 36.78 -6.48
C GLN A 380 36.77 37.36 -6.86
N ARG A 381 35.84 36.54 -7.35
CA ARG A 381 34.46 36.98 -7.63
C ARG A 381 33.73 37.45 -6.38
N LEU A 382 33.95 36.81 -5.23
CA LEU A 382 33.39 37.27 -3.94
C LEU A 382 33.99 38.62 -3.52
N ALA A 383 35.29 38.79 -3.65
CA ALA A 383 35.96 40.06 -3.35
C ALA A 383 35.42 41.19 -4.25
N ASP A 384 35.36 40.95 -5.56
CA ASP A 384 35.00 41.97 -6.55
C ASP A 384 33.51 42.33 -6.55
N ARG A 385 32.61 41.35 -6.32
CA ARG A 385 31.15 41.56 -6.44
C ARG A 385 30.44 41.72 -5.11
N ALA A 386 30.92 41.06 -4.05
CA ALA A 386 30.30 41.12 -2.73
C ALA A 386 31.06 42.03 -1.75
N GLY A 387 32.19 42.62 -2.17
CA GLY A 387 33.02 43.48 -1.32
C GLY A 387 33.63 42.74 -0.12
N LEU A 388 33.66 41.39 -0.18
CA LEU A 388 34.06 40.55 0.94
C LEU A 388 35.58 40.36 0.92
N ALA A 389 36.31 41.27 1.58
CA ALA A 389 37.77 41.22 1.68
C ALA A 389 38.26 40.31 2.83
N ASP A 390 37.37 39.88 3.73
CA ASP A 390 37.71 39.00 4.85
C ASP A 390 37.93 37.56 4.36
N ARG A 391 39.20 37.14 4.34
CA ARG A 391 39.66 35.88 3.79
C ARG A 391 39.07 34.65 4.51
N PRO A 392 39.10 34.55 5.86
CA PRO A 392 38.37 33.53 6.62
C PRO A 392 36.88 33.43 6.28
N GLN A 393 36.18 34.56 6.12
CA GLN A 393 34.75 34.56 5.82
C GLN A 393 34.48 34.08 4.38
N ALA A 394 35.34 34.45 3.44
CA ALA A 394 35.27 33.98 2.06
C ALA A 394 35.47 32.45 1.96
N LEU A 395 36.38 31.88 2.76
CA LEU A 395 36.60 30.43 2.81
C LEU A 395 35.40 29.67 3.39
N ARG A 396 34.70 30.23 4.39
CA ARG A 396 33.44 29.65 4.90
C ARG A 396 32.36 29.61 3.82
N LEU A 397 32.23 30.67 3.03
CA LEU A 397 31.26 30.72 1.92
C LEU A 397 31.61 29.73 0.81
N LEU A 398 32.90 29.55 0.52
CA LEU A 398 33.37 28.51 -0.37
C LEU A 398 32.98 27.12 0.14
N ALA A 399 33.20 26.82 1.42
CA ALA A 399 32.80 25.54 2.03
C ALA A 399 31.28 25.31 1.95
N GLU A 400 30.45 26.29 2.30
CA GLU A 400 28.99 26.19 2.17
C GLU A 400 28.55 25.96 0.72
N SER A 401 29.19 26.62 -0.24
CA SER A 401 28.90 26.41 -1.67
C SER A 401 29.24 25.00 -2.12
N LEU A 402 30.37 24.46 -1.66
CA LEU A 402 30.77 23.07 -1.95
C LEU A 402 29.80 22.07 -1.33
N ARG A 403 29.31 22.34 -0.11
CA ARG A 403 28.29 21.52 0.55
C ARG A 403 26.98 21.52 -0.24
N LEU A 404 26.49 22.68 -0.69
CA LEU A 404 25.27 22.75 -1.50
C LEU A 404 25.40 21.98 -2.83
N LEU A 405 26.56 22.09 -3.48
CA LEU A 405 26.84 21.33 -4.70
C LEU A 405 26.89 19.83 -4.42
N PHE A 406 27.55 19.42 -3.33
CA PHE A 406 27.60 18.03 -2.91
C PHE A 406 26.20 17.48 -2.61
N ASP A 407 25.41 18.18 -1.79
CA ASP A 407 24.03 17.85 -1.41
C ASP A 407 23.08 17.75 -2.60
N SER A 408 23.41 18.38 -3.73
CA SER A 408 22.65 18.22 -4.97
C SER A 408 22.93 16.89 -5.70
N GLY A 409 23.80 16.03 -5.15
CA GLY A 409 24.18 14.72 -5.68
C GLY A 409 25.30 14.78 -6.72
N LEU A 410 26.08 15.87 -6.79
CA LEU A 410 27.13 16.08 -7.81
C LEU A 410 28.49 15.49 -7.41
N ILE A 411 29.33 15.25 -8.43
CA ILE A 411 30.76 15.04 -8.26
C ILE A 411 31.43 16.42 -8.34
N VAL A 412 31.83 16.96 -7.20
CA VAL A 412 32.41 18.31 -7.08
C VAL A 412 33.92 18.21 -7.17
N LEU A 413 34.51 18.95 -8.11
CA LEU A 413 35.96 19.04 -8.31
C LEU A 413 36.39 20.45 -7.87
N LEU A 414 37.25 20.56 -6.86
CA LEU A 414 37.79 21.84 -6.41
C LEU A 414 39.26 21.95 -6.83
N ALA A 415 39.57 22.92 -7.69
CA ALA A 415 40.95 23.30 -7.99
C ALA A 415 41.43 24.31 -6.93
N ALA A 416 42.35 23.88 -6.05
CA ALA A 416 42.81 24.64 -4.89
C ALA A 416 44.23 25.22 -5.07
N ALA A 417 44.61 25.58 -6.29
CA ALA A 417 45.98 25.92 -6.70
C ALA A 417 46.70 27.00 -5.87
N ARG A 418 45.94 27.93 -5.27
CA ARG A 418 46.49 29.07 -4.51
C ARG A 418 45.98 29.17 -3.08
N LEU A 419 45.33 28.12 -2.58
CA LEU A 419 45.04 28.02 -1.16
C LEU A 419 46.31 27.57 -0.46
N ASN A 420 46.76 28.32 0.54
CA ASN A 420 47.88 27.88 1.37
C ASN A 420 47.48 26.64 2.20
N ASP A 421 48.46 25.90 2.73
CA ASP A 421 48.17 24.67 3.47
C ASP A 421 47.22 24.87 4.66
N GLY A 422 47.31 26.01 5.34
CA GLY A 422 46.40 26.38 6.43
C GLY A 422 44.96 26.59 5.96
N GLU A 423 44.77 27.27 4.82
CA GLU A 423 43.46 27.49 4.20
C GLU A 423 42.86 26.18 3.68
N GLN A 424 43.68 25.31 3.08
CA GLN A 424 43.24 23.97 2.64
C GLN A 424 42.82 23.11 3.83
N GLN A 425 43.61 23.11 4.90
CA GLN A 425 43.30 22.36 6.12
C GLN A 425 42.02 22.88 6.77
N GLN A 426 41.85 24.19 6.87
CA GLN A 426 40.64 24.81 7.38
C GLN A 426 39.39 24.43 6.56
N LEU A 427 39.51 24.35 5.22
CA LEU A 427 38.42 23.94 4.34
C LEU A 427 38.07 22.45 4.53
N LEU A 428 39.08 21.58 4.65
CA LEU A 428 38.89 20.15 4.90
C LEU A 428 38.22 19.88 6.25
N GLU A 429 38.59 20.64 7.30
CA GLU A 429 37.95 20.56 8.61
C GLU A 429 36.47 20.95 8.57
N GLN A 430 36.11 21.98 7.82
CA GLN A 430 34.71 22.42 7.65
C GLN A 430 33.86 21.42 6.84
N LEU A 431 34.49 20.55 6.05
CA LEU A 431 33.83 19.62 5.15
C LEU A 431 34.05 18.15 5.57
N ALA A 432 34.56 17.90 6.77
CA ALA A 432 34.99 16.56 7.22
C ALA A 432 33.88 15.51 7.17
N ASP A 433 32.63 15.89 7.47
CA ASP A 433 31.45 15.04 7.40
C ASP A 433 31.06 14.63 5.97
N LEU A 434 31.50 15.38 4.95
CA LEU A 434 31.31 15.03 3.54
C LEU A 434 32.36 14.05 3.01
N GLN A 435 33.33 13.65 3.86
CA GLN A 435 34.45 12.76 3.51
C GLN A 435 35.19 13.18 2.22
N PRO A 436 35.73 14.42 2.16
CA PRO A 436 36.45 14.90 0.98
C PRO A 436 37.64 14.00 0.66
N ILE A 437 37.93 13.84 -0.63
CA ILE A 437 39.10 13.12 -1.11
C ILE A 437 40.12 14.14 -1.59
N ARG A 438 41.27 14.19 -0.92
CA ARG A 438 42.37 15.08 -1.31
C ARG A 438 43.21 14.39 -2.37
N VAL A 439 43.35 15.02 -3.52
CA VAL A 439 44.17 14.58 -4.65
C VAL A 439 45.46 15.41 -4.65
N LEU A 440 46.57 14.74 -4.36
CA LEU A 440 47.90 15.32 -4.28
C LEU A 440 48.72 14.91 -5.51
N ARG A 441 49.37 15.87 -6.16
CA ARG A 441 50.43 15.59 -7.14
C ARG A 441 51.76 15.44 -6.39
N ALA A 442 52.43 14.29 -6.55
CA ALA A 442 53.73 14.02 -5.94
C ALA A 442 54.84 14.09 -6.99
N VAL A 443 55.91 14.82 -6.70
CA VAL A 443 57.17 14.82 -7.47
C VAL A 443 58.09 13.77 -6.83
N GLU A 444 58.21 12.62 -7.48
CA GLU A 444 59.02 11.44 -7.13
C GLU A 444 58.73 10.66 -5.82
N GLU A 445 59.16 9.39 -5.82
CA GLU A 445 58.77 8.28 -4.94
C GLU A 445 58.88 8.54 -3.43
N THR A 446 57.73 8.71 -2.78
CA THR A 446 57.48 8.07 -1.47
C THR A 446 56.05 7.54 -1.45
N ALA A 447 55.90 6.30 -1.93
CA ALA A 447 54.76 5.47 -1.63
C ALA A 447 54.81 5.05 -0.15
N GLN A 448 54.40 5.96 0.72
CA GLN A 448 53.93 5.62 2.06
C GLN A 448 52.50 6.14 2.17
N THR A 449 51.56 5.21 2.29
CA THR A 449 50.27 5.46 2.92
C THR A 449 50.55 5.88 4.36
N ALA A 450 50.72 7.19 4.58
CA ALA A 450 50.68 7.76 5.91
C ALA A 450 49.21 7.85 6.32
N ASP A 451 48.85 7.04 7.31
CA ASP A 451 47.61 7.14 8.07
C ASP A 451 47.80 8.25 9.12
N ASP A 452 46.92 9.25 9.13
CA ASP A 452 46.44 10.00 10.31
C ASP A 452 45.67 11.25 9.88
N GLY A 453 44.37 11.09 9.65
CA GLY A 453 43.40 12.17 9.49
C GLY A 453 42.08 11.70 8.87
N PRO A 454 40.93 12.38 9.11
CA PRO A 454 39.61 11.96 8.63
C PRO A 454 39.39 12.07 7.10
N THR A 455 40.44 12.37 6.32
CA THR A 455 40.37 12.70 4.89
C THR A 455 41.13 11.68 4.06
N ARG A 456 40.45 11.01 3.13
CA ARG A 456 41.10 10.05 2.20
C ARG A 456 42.02 10.80 1.24
N GLN A 457 43.28 10.39 1.13
CA GLN A 457 44.26 11.01 0.23
C GLN A 457 44.58 10.08 -0.96
N ILE A 458 44.63 10.64 -2.16
CA ILE A 458 45.08 9.98 -3.39
C ILE A 458 46.31 10.73 -3.91
N ARG A 459 47.44 10.03 -4.03
CA ARG A 459 48.67 10.58 -4.62
C ARG A 459 48.80 10.11 -6.07
N ILE A 460 49.09 11.04 -6.98
CA ILE A 460 49.34 10.73 -8.39
C ILE A 460 50.74 11.19 -8.79
N THR A 461 51.47 10.32 -9.49
CA THR A 461 52.83 10.55 -10.01
C THR A 461 52.81 11.39 -11.28
N THR A 462 53.71 12.36 -11.41
CA THR A 462 53.73 13.37 -12.48
C THR A 462 54.23 12.89 -13.86
N ASP A 463 54.84 11.70 -13.95
CA ASP A 463 55.53 11.26 -15.18
C ASP A 463 54.66 10.47 -16.17
N ALA A 464 53.38 10.22 -15.85
CA ALA A 464 52.47 9.51 -16.74
C ALA A 464 51.71 10.48 -17.67
N PRO A 465 51.40 10.08 -18.91
CA PRO A 465 50.58 10.88 -19.82
C PRO A 465 49.20 11.19 -19.22
N ASP A 466 48.66 12.36 -19.55
CA ASP A 466 47.40 12.91 -19.01
C ASP A 466 46.24 11.89 -19.02
N GLU A 467 46.09 11.10 -20.10
CA GLU A 467 45.05 10.06 -20.20
C GLU A 467 45.22 8.93 -19.16
N GLN A 468 46.46 8.54 -18.88
CA GLN A 468 46.77 7.48 -17.92
C GLN A 468 46.55 7.96 -16.48
N LEU A 469 46.82 9.23 -16.18
CA LEU A 469 46.52 9.85 -14.89
C LEU A 469 45.01 9.87 -14.63
N VAL A 470 44.23 10.31 -15.60
CA VAL A 470 42.75 10.35 -15.51
C VAL A 470 42.18 8.94 -15.33
N ALA A 471 42.64 7.97 -16.11
CA ALA A 471 42.18 6.58 -16.01
C ALA A 471 42.53 5.94 -14.66
N THR A 472 43.72 6.22 -14.13
CA THR A 472 44.17 5.69 -12.82
C THR A 472 43.35 6.27 -11.69
N LEU A 473 43.12 7.58 -11.70
CA LEU A 473 42.34 8.25 -10.67
C LEU A 473 40.86 7.81 -10.69
N LEU A 474 40.23 7.72 -11.87
CA LEU A 474 38.85 7.22 -11.97
C LEU A 474 38.72 5.79 -11.46
N ARG A 475 39.72 4.92 -11.70
CA ARG A 475 39.73 3.57 -11.14
C ARG A 475 39.83 3.55 -9.62
N GLN A 476 40.70 4.39 -9.03
CA GLN A 476 40.84 4.51 -7.57
C GLN A 476 39.60 5.13 -6.90
N LEU A 477 38.85 5.92 -7.68
CA LEU A 477 37.56 6.48 -7.31
C LEU A 477 36.38 5.56 -7.68
N GLU A 478 36.62 4.36 -8.22
CA GLU A 478 35.56 3.38 -8.54
C GLU A 478 34.49 3.91 -9.52
N PHE A 479 34.88 4.75 -10.48
CA PHE A 479 33.98 5.33 -11.50
C PHE A 479 33.83 4.53 -12.78
#